data_AF-A0A4P6FNR3-F1
#
_entry.id   AF-A0A4P6FNR3-F1
#
_cell.length_a   1.000
_cell.length_b   1.000
_cell.length_c   1.000
_cell.angle_alpha   90.00
_cell.angle_beta   90.00
_cell.angle_gamma   90.00
#
_symmetry.space_group_name_H-M   'P 1'
#
loop_
_entity.id
_entity.type
_entity.pdbx_description
1 polymer ?
#
loop_
_entity_poly.entity_id
_entity_poly.type
_entity_poly.pdbx_seq_one_letter_code
_entity_poly.pdbx_strand_id
1 'polypeptide(L)'
;MLDFEHSGAGMVRRNDTVVTMVMQGSELTVGQMFKEAPEGQISTFGMTIPVPSEERYYRVRQSFDYRPARLDWANRPSMEASPWNGSRTTARIPLAILPVPDVRFKGSSKDVVDFYHPDQDVFFISDALFRQIEQVDPASLEHVEFYVQAKDAKLPFHAVMPRRVIEAVDPRRTKVVIKDTSYGFRVVKFPDGVVFNGNDLQGVASFSDIDAGGWYWSKDLVDMVQSRGVRGCYLQSVASVPPREVARL
;
A
#
# COMPACT_ATOMS: atom_id res chain seq x y z
N MET A 1 30.58 43.96 44.36
CA MET A 1 29.15 43.88 44.72
C MET A 1 28.43 44.78 43.74
N LEU A 2 27.92 44.19 42.67
CA LEU A 2 26.84 44.65 41.79
C LEU A 2 26.58 43.48 40.84
N ASP A 3 25.36 43.00 40.91
CA ASP A 3 24.94 41.64 40.59
C ASP A 3 24.82 41.39 39.09
N PHE A 4 25.27 40.22 38.66
CA PHE A 4 24.99 39.61 37.36
C PHE A 4 23.89 38.56 37.59
N GLU A 5 22.63 38.91 37.37
CA GLU A 5 21.55 37.91 37.27
C GLU A 5 21.12 37.70 35.82
N HIS A 6 21.12 36.42 35.48
CA HIS A 6 20.84 35.82 34.20
C HIS A 6 19.39 36.05 33.76
N SER A 7 19.22 36.60 32.56
CA SER A 7 17.96 36.53 31.82
C SER A 7 17.73 35.10 31.33
N GLY A 8 16.99 34.32 32.12
CA GLY A 8 16.45 33.02 31.71
C GLY A 8 15.36 33.23 30.66
N ALA A 9 15.70 33.07 29.38
CA ALA A 9 14.72 32.92 28.32
C ALA A 9 13.97 31.60 28.53
N GLY A 10 12.78 31.69 29.12
CA GLY A 10 11.87 30.56 29.30
C GLY A 10 11.51 29.96 27.94
N MET A 11 11.96 28.73 27.72
CA MET A 11 11.49 27.88 26.63
C MET A 11 10.02 27.55 26.90
N VAL A 12 9.11 28.28 26.25
CA VAL A 12 7.68 27.96 26.25
C VAL A 12 7.52 26.62 25.53
N ARG A 13 7.43 25.53 26.30
CA ARG A 13 6.92 24.26 25.79
C ARG A 13 5.47 24.52 25.36
N ARG A 14 5.19 24.46 24.06
CA ARG A 14 3.81 24.30 23.59
C ARG A 14 3.30 23.01 24.24
N ASN A 15 2.40 23.17 25.20
CA ASN A 15 1.56 22.08 25.65
C ASN A 15 0.65 21.73 24.47
N ASP A 16 1.09 20.79 23.63
CA ASP A 16 0.24 20.13 22.66
C ASP A 16 -0.84 19.40 23.45
N THR A 17 -1.93 20.12 23.70
CA THR A 17 -3.13 19.56 24.28
C THR A 17 -3.68 18.62 23.22
N VAL A 18 -3.38 17.32 23.33
CA VAL A 18 -3.97 16.30 22.48
C VAL A 18 -5.44 16.21 22.87
N VAL A 19 -6.27 17.06 22.27
CA VAL A 19 -7.72 16.94 22.37
C VAL A 19 -8.10 15.70 21.57
N THR A 20 -8.25 14.58 22.26
CA THR A 20 -8.81 13.37 21.65
C THR A 20 -10.31 13.56 21.56
N MET A 21 -10.81 14.04 20.43
CA MET A 21 -12.24 13.96 20.14
C MET A 21 -12.55 12.53 19.73
N VAL A 22 -13.34 11.84 20.56
CA VAL A 22 -13.95 10.55 20.22
C VAL A 22 -15.28 10.86 19.53
N MET A 23 -15.29 10.79 18.19
CA MET A 23 -16.53 10.94 17.43
C MET A 23 -17.16 9.56 17.20
N GLN A 24 -18.48 9.44 17.39
CA GLN A 24 -19.21 8.24 16.99
C GLN A 24 -19.23 8.17 15.46
N GLY A 25 -18.37 7.35 14.87
CA GLY A 25 -18.14 7.27 13.43
C GLY A 25 -19.18 6.45 12.65
N SER A 26 -20.45 6.42 13.06
CA SER A 26 -21.35 5.35 12.60
C SER A 26 -21.81 5.44 11.13
N GLU A 27 -21.60 6.56 10.43
CA GLU A 27 -22.03 6.71 9.02
C GLU A 27 -21.00 7.38 8.09
N LEU A 28 -19.88 7.89 8.61
CA LEU A 28 -18.90 8.61 7.79
C LEU A 28 -17.94 7.66 7.10
N THR A 29 -17.60 7.92 5.84
CA THR A 29 -16.43 7.30 5.18
C THR A 29 -15.14 7.89 5.75
N VAL A 30 -14.00 7.21 5.55
CA VAL A 30 -12.68 7.73 5.97
C VAL A 30 -12.40 9.10 5.34
N GLY A 31 -12.88 9.33 4.12
CA GLY A 31 -12.75 10.60 3.40
C GLY A 31 -13.55 11.73 3.99
N GLN A 32 -14.73 11.44 4.55
CA GLN A 32 -15.51 12.41 5.30
C GLN A 32 -14.84 12.71 6.64
N MET A 33 -14.41 11.68 7.37
CA MET A 33 -13.63 11.84 8.61
C MET A 33 -12.37 12.69 8.40
N PHE A 34 -11.67 12.48 7.28
CA PHE A 34 -10.47 13.23 6.90
C PHE A 34 -10.74 14.73 6.73
N LYS A 35 -11.90 15.09 6.16
CA LYS A 35 -12.33 16.48 5.96
C LYS A 35 -12.82 17.12 7.25
N GLU A 36 -13.50 16.37 8.11
CA GLU A 36 -14.07 16.87 9.36
C GLU A 36 -13.04 17.01 10.49
N ALA A 37 -11.92 16.27 10.43
CA ALA A 37 -10.86 16.36 11.42
C ALA A 37 -10.31 17.81 11.53
N PRO A 38 -10.30 18.43 12.73
CA PRO A 38 -9.76 19.77 12.92
C PRO A 38 -8.27 19.85 12.58
N GLU A 39 -7.87 20.94 11.94
CA GLU A 39 -6.45 21.23 11.68
C GLU A 39 -5.64 21.38 12.98
N GLY A 40 -4.43 20.84 12.97
CA GLY A 40 -3.50 20.85 14.09
C GLY A 40 -3.85 19.89 15.23
N GLN A 41 -4.89 19.05 15.09
CA GLN A 41 -5.34 18.13 16.14
C GLN A 41 -5.27 16.67 15.71
N ILE A 42 -5.29 15.77 16.71
CA ILE A 42 -5.40 14.33 16.50
C ILE A 42 -6.86 13.93 16.71
N SER A 43 -7.53 13.50 15.65
CA SER A 43 -8.90 12.99 15.70
C SER A 43 -8.91 11.47 15.73
N THR A 44 -9.66 10.87 16.66
CA THR A 44 -9.81 9.41 16.76
C THR A 44 -11.26 9.01 16.61
N PHE A 45 -11.54 8.15 15.64
CA PHE A 45 -12.86 7.60 15.36
C PHE A 45 -12.88 6.14 15.80
N GLY A 46 -13.76 5.83 16.75
CA GLY A 46 -13.87 4.51 17.34
C GLY A 46 -14.68 3.54 16.47
N MET A 47 -14.41 2.25 16.65
CA MET A 47 -15.23 1.19 16.05
C MET A 47 -16.63 1.19 16.66
N THR A 48 -17.63 0.87 15.85
CA THR A 48 -19.05 0.75 16.26
C THR A 48 -19.56 -0.68 16.15
N ILE A 49 -18.85 -1.57 15.44
CA ILE A 49 -19.20 -2.97 15.21
C ILE A 49 -17.96 -3.85 15.45
N PRO A 50 -18.12 -5.08 15.99
CA PRO A 50 -17.01 -6.02 16.12
C PRO A 50 -16.35 -6.37 14.78
N VAL A 51 -15.06 -6.69 14.85
CA VAL A 51 -14.27 -7.19 13.72
C VAL A 51 -14.72 -8.62 13.37
N PRO A 52 -14.97 -8.94 12.09
CA PRO A 52 -15.30 -10.31 11.67
C PRO A 52 -14.14 -11.29 11.92
N SER A 53 -14.45 -12.57 12.04
CA SER A 53 -13.46 -13.62 12.30
C SER A 53 -12.58 -13.97 11.10
N GLU A 54 -12.97 -13.59 9.88
CA GLU A 54 -12.29 -14.00 8.66
C GLU A 54 -11.90 -12.80 7.78
N GLU A 55 -10.63 -12.76 7.38
CA GLU A 55 -10.05 -11.76 6.52
C GLU A 55 -10.08 -12.25 5.06
N ARG A 56 -10.71 -11.45 4.18
CA ARG A 56 -10.90 -11.82 2.77
C ARG A 56 -9.83 -11.29 1.82
N TYR A 57 -9.05 -10.30 2.25
CA TYR A 57 -8.05 -9.63 1.44
C TYR A 57 -6.73 -9.53 2.17
N TYR A 58 -5.65 -9.75 1.45
CA TYR A 58 -4.30 -9.72 1.99
C TYR A 58 -3.48 -8.71 1.22
N ARG A 59 -2.63 -7.99 1.95
CA ARG A 59 -1.65 -7.12 1.32
C ARG A 59 -0.53 -7.98 0.73
N VAL A 60 -0.19 -7.73 -0.53
CA VAL A 60 0.90 -8.40 -1.23
C VAL A 60 2.20 -7.63 -0.99
N ARG A 61 3.27 -8.35 -0.64
CA ARG A 61 4.57 -7.76 -0.33
C ARG A 61 5.69 -8.56 -0.98
N GLN A 62 6.78 -7.87 -1.31
CA GLN A 62 7.99 -8.52 -1.80
C GLN A 62 8.60 -9.45 -0.74
N SER A 63 8.86 -10.70 -1.09
CA SER A 63 9.68 -11.58 -0.27
C SER A 63 11.17 -11.30 -0.50
N PHE A 64 11.90 -11.08 0.59
CA PHE A 64 13.35 -10.80 0.56
C PHE A 64 14.21 -12.07 0.47
N ASP A 65 13.64 -13.24 0.71
CA ASP A 65 14.32 -14.54 0.54
C ASP A 65 14.90 -14.70 -0.86
N TYR A 66 14.18 -14.15 -1.84
CA TYR A 66 14.53 -14.24 -3.25
C TYR A 66 15.53 -13.16 -3.71
N ARG A 67 16.11 -12.40 -2.76
CA ARG A 67 17.16 -11.40 -3.01
C ARG A 67 16.77 -10.42 -4.14
N PRO A 68 15.67 -9.67 -3.99
CA PRO A 68 15.15 -8.76 -5.03
C PRO A 68 16.17 -7.72 -5.51
N ALA A 69 17.18 -7.38 -4.69
CA ALA A 69 18.30 -6.50 -5.05
C ALA A 69 19.18 -7.01 -6.23
N ARG A 70 18.97 -8.24 -6.71
CA ARG A 70 19.58 -8.74 -7.96
C ARG A 70 18.92 -8.18 -9.21
N LEU A 71 17.71 -7.64 -9.08
CA LEU A 71 16.99 -6.93 -10.13
C LEU A 71 17.49 -5.48 -10.19
N ASP A 72 17.86 -5.04 -11.38
CA ASP A 72 18.32 -3.69 -11.67
C ASP A 72 17.44 -3.07 -12.75
N TRP A 73 16.86 -1.90 -12.48
CA TRP A 73 16.01 -1.15 -13.41
C TRP A 73 16.75 0.11 -13.82
N ALA A 74 17.43 0.05 -14.98
CA ALA A 74 18.42 1.03 -15.38
C ALA A 74 17.81 2.40 -15.74
N ASN A 75 16.63 2.39 -16.38
CA ASN A 75 15.90 3.59 -16.78
C ASN A 75 14.72 3.91 -15.85
N ARG A 76 14.85 3.60 -14.56
CA ARG A 76 13.85 3.95 -13.53
C ARG A 76 13.61 5.48 -13.51
N PRO A 77 12.35 5.95 -13.46
CA PRO A 77 12.05 7.37 -13.34
C PRO A 77 12.52 7.95 -11.99
N SER A 78 12.61 9.29 -11.93
CA SER A 78 12.79 9.96 -10.64
C SER A 78 11.54 9.84 -9.77
N MET A 79 11.68 10.09 -8.47
CA MET A 79 10.58 9.96 -7.51
C MET A 79 9.34 10.81 -7.87
N GLU A 80 9.55 11.99 -8.47
CA GLU A 80 8.50 12.93 -8.88
C GLU A 80 7.79 12.49 -10.17
N ALA A 81 8.48 11.69 -11.00
CA ALA A 81 7.96 11.16 -12.26
C ALA A 81 7.55 9.68 -12.16
N SER A 82 7.75 9.05 -11.01
CA SER A 82 7.35 7.66 -10.78
C SER A 82 5.83 7.55 -10.82
N PRO A 83 5.28 6.55 -11.54
CA PRO A 83 3.88 6.23 -11.44
C PRO A 83 3.50 5.87 -10.00
N TRP A 84 2.32 6.35 -9.60
CA TRP A 84 1.79 6.16 -8.26
C TRP A 84 0.26 6.20 -8.30
N ASN A 85 -0.37 5.52 -7.35
CA ASN A 85 -1.83 5.43 -7.28
C ASN A 85 -2.50 6.76 -6.90
N GLY A 86 -1.70 7.74 -6.47
CA GLY A 86 -2.19 9.01 -5.96
C GLY A 86 -2.62 8.91 -4.49
N SER A 87 -3.23 9.98 -4.01
CA SER A 87 -3.78 10.09 -2.67
C SER A 87 -5.09 10.89 -2.72
N ARG A 88 -5.70 11.14 -1.55
CA ARG A 88 -6.87 12.03 -1.46
C ARG A 88 -6.61 13.45 -1.94
N THR A 89 -5.37 13.91 -1.88
CA THR A 89 -4.99 15.30 -2.19
C THR A 89 -4.14 15.44 -3.44
N THR A 90 -3.67 14.33 -4.00
CA THR A 90 -2.72 14.36 -5.12
C THR A 90 -3.10 13.35 -6.18
N ALA A 91 -3.15 13.81 -7.42
CA ALA A 91 -3.60 13.02 -8.55
C ALA A 91 -2.68 11.82 -8.84
N ARG A 92 -3.28 10.72 -9.28
CA ARG A 92 -2.60 9.54 -9.84
C ARG A 92 -1.67 9.96 -10.99
N ILE A 93 -0.52 9.30 -11.08
CA ILE A 93 0.37 9.32 -12.25
C ILE A 93 0.28 7.93 -12.88
N PRO A 94 -0.29 7.78 -14.09
CA PRO A 94 -0.59 6.48 -14.67
C PRO A 94 0.66 5.76 -15.15
N LEU A 95 0.60 4.43 -15.28
CA LEU A 95 1.74 3.65 -15.74
C LEU A 95 2.15 3.98 -17.19
N ALA A 96 1.22 4.48 -18.00
CA ALA A 96 1.41 4.78 -19.42
C ALA A 96 2.49 5.85 -19.71
N ILE A 97 2.90 6.63 -18.71
CA ILE A 97 4.01 7.59 -18.87
C ILE A 97 5.39 6.93 -18.82
N LEU A 98 5.49 5.68 -18.37
CA LEU A 98 6.78 5.00 -18.27
C LEU A 98 7.33 4.69 -19.67
N PRO A 99 8.62 4.96 -19.92
CA PRO A 99 9.31 4.29 -21.01
C PRO A 99 9.32 2.78 -20.74
N VAL A 100 9.49 1.98 -21.80
CA VAL A 100 9.65 0.52 -21.65
C VAL A 100 10.80 0.23 -20.68
N PRO A 101 10.57 -0.52 -19.58
CA PRO A 101 11.62 -0.81 -18.60
C PRO A 101 12.82 -1.57 -19.19
N ASP A 102 14.03 -1.04 -18.98
CA ASP A 102 15.31 -1.75 -19.18
C ASP A 102 15.71 -2.41 -17.86
N VAL A 103 15.41 -3.70 -17.75
CA VAL A 103 15.56 -4.44 -16.50
C VAL A 103 16.51 -5.61 -16.69
N ARG A 104 17.51 -5.68 -15.82
CA ARG A 104 18.52 -6.74 -15.80
C ARG A 104 18.45 -7.50 -14.50
N PHE A 105 18.67 -8.80 -14.56
CA PHE A 105 18.80 -9.64 -13.39
C PHE A 105 20.22 -10.22 -13.32
N LYS A 106 20.90 -9.98 -12.20
CA LYS A 106 22.32 -10.39 -12.01
C LYS A 106 22.53 -11.92 -11.98
N GLY A 107 21.46 -12.72 -12.06
CA GLY A 107 21.46 -14.18 -11.99
C GLY A 107 21.07 -14.91 -13.26
N SER A 108 20.99 -16.24 -13.15
CA SER A 108 20.37 -17.10 -14.16
C SER A 108 18.85 -16.98 -14.10
N SER A 109 18.20 -17.26 -15.22
CA SER A 109 16.76 -17.24 -15.44
C SER A 109 15.97 -18.05 -14.41
N LYS A 110 16.46 -19.22 -13.98
CA LYS A 110 15.83 -20.07 -12.95
C LYS A 110 15.63 -19.39 -11.58
N ASP A 111 16.47 -18.40 -11.27
CA ASP A 111 16.45 -17.64 -10.02
C ASP A 111 15.51 -16.42 -10.11
N VAL A 112 15.02 -16.09 -11.31
CA VAL A 112 14.04 -15.02 -11.50
C VAL A 112 12.69 -15.51 -10.96
N VAL A 113 12.04 -14.67 -10.17
CA VAL A 113 10.75 -14.95 -9.53
C VAL A 113 9.62 -14.15 -10.20
N ASP A 114 8.39 -14.50 -9.88
CA ASP A 114 7.21 -13.97 -10.56
C ASP A 114 6.80 -12.58 -10.08
N PHE A 115 7.32 -12.12 -8.94
CA PHE A 115 6.93 -10.85 -8.33
C PHE A 115 8.15 -10.05 -7.86
N TYR A 116 8.23 -8.80 -8.32
CA TYR A 116 9.15 -7.78 -7.84
C TYR A 116 8.41 -6.49 -7.47
N HIS A 117 8.79 -5.85 -6.36
CA HIS A 117 8.35 -4.50 -6.00
C HIS A 117 9.54 -3.52 -6.06
N PRO A 118 9.93 -3.06 -7.26
CA PRO A 118 11.13 -2.24 -7.45
C PRO A 118 10.97 -0.78 -7.00
N ASP A 119 9.75 -0.25 -7.00
CA ASP A 119 9.48 1.15 -6.70
C ASP A 119 8.03 1.41 -6.25
N GLN A 120 7.82 2.46 -5.45
CA GLN A 120 6.55 3.05 -5.00
C GLN A 120 5.31 2.14 -5.13
N ASP A 121 4.51 2.32 -6.19
CA ASP A 121 3.31 1.53 -6.49
C ASP A 121 3.46 0.68 -7.76
N VAL A 122 4.65 0.68 -8.39
CA VAL A 122 4.92 -0.11 -9.59
C VAL A 122 5.44 -1.48 -9.18
N PHE A 123 4.78 -2.52 -9.69
CA PHE A 123 5.19 -3.91 -9.49
C PHE A 123 5.65 -4.49 -10.82
N PHE A 124 6.65 -5.36 -10.82
CA PHE A 124 6.96 -6.18 -11.97
C PHE A 124 6.49 -7.59 -11.71
N ILE A 125 5.67 -8.12 -12.60
CA ILE A 125 5.17 -9.49 -12.51
C ILE A 125 5.47 -10.29 -13.77
N SER A 126 5.68 -11.59 -13.64
CA SER A 126 5.86 -12.46 -14.80
C SER A 126 4.59 -12.48 -15.68
N ASP A 127 4.74 -12.70 -16.99
CA ASP A 127 3.58 -12.86 -17.89
C ASP A 127 2.62 -13.96 -17.42
N ALA A 128 3.14 -15.04 -16.82
CA ALA A 128 2.33 -16.10 -16.25
C ALA A 128 1.45 -15.62 -15.08
N LEU A 129 1.99 -14.83 -14.14
CA LEU A 129 1.23 -14.24 -13.04
C LEU A 129 0.23 -13.19 -13.56
N PHE A 130 0.64 -12.34 -14.50
CA PHE A 130 -0.25 -11.34 -15.12
C PHE A 130 -1.51 -11.99 -15.71
N ARG A 131 -1.34 -13.05 -16.51
CA ARG A 131 -2.48 -13.78 -17.11
C ARG A 131 -3.39 -14.43 -16.08
N GLN A 132 -2.85 -14.92 -14.97
CA GLN A 132 -3.67 -15.49 -13.88
C GLN A 132 -4.53 -14.42 -13.22
N ILE A 133 -3.97 -13.24 -12.94
CA ILE A 133 -4.73 -12.12 -12.37
C ILE A 133 -5.81 -11.66 -13.36
N GLU A 134 -5.47 -11.47 -14.63
CA GLU A 134 -6.43 -11.04 -15.67
C GLU A 134 -7.54 -12.08 -15.92
N GLN A 135 -7.27 -13.36 -15.69
CA GLN A 135 -8.30 -14.41 -15.78
C GLN A 135 -9.36 -14.28 -14.66
N VAL A 136 -8.94 -13.93 -13.45
CA VAL A 136 -9.84 -13.78 -12.28
C VAL A 136 -10.51 -12.42 -12.28
N ASP A 137 -9.76 -11.41 -12.68
CA ASP A 137 -10.12 -10.01 -12.49
C ASP A 137 -9.68 -9.18 -13.70
N PRO A 138 -10.41 -9.34 -14.82
CA PRO A 138 -10.04 -8.74 -16.10
C PRO A 138 -9.92 -7.22 -16.02
N ALA A 139 -8.90 -6.68 -16.67
CA ALA A 139 -8.60 -5.25 -16.70
C ALA A 139 -8.45 -4.62 -15.30
N SER A 140 -8.07 -5.40 -14.28
CA SER A 140 -7.78 -4.88 -12.95
C SER A 140 -6.43 -4.15 -12.87
N LEU A 141 -5.57 -4.33 -13.88
CA LEU A 141 -4.22 -3.77 -13.94
C LEU A 141 -4.01 -2.81 -15.11
N GLU A 142 -3.30 -1.71 -14.87
CA GLU A 142 -2.56 -1.01 -15.92
C GLU A 142 -1.26 -1.78 -16.12
N HIS A 143 -0.82 -1.97 -17.36
CA HIS A 143 0.42 -2.68 -17.62
C HIS A 143 1.19 -2.15 -18.82
N VAL A 144 2.51 -2.37 -18.77
CA VAL A 144 3.44 -2.20 -19.88
C VAL A 144 4.28 -3.47 -19.97
N GLU A 145 4.31 -4.09 -21.14
CA GLU A 145 5.10 -5.29 -21.40
C GLU A 145 6.58 -4.96 -21.52
N PHE A 146 7.43 -5.82 -20.96
CA PHE A 146 8.88 -5.73 -21.09
C PHE A 146 9.55 -7.09 -20.88
N TYR A 147 10.88 -7.11 -20.93
CA TYR A 147 11.66 -8.31 -20.66
C TYR A 147 12.67 -8.08 -19.54
N VAL A 148 12.72 -9.03 -18.60
CA VAL A 148 13.83 -9.12 -17.66
C VAL A 148 14.98 -9.87 -18.35
N GLN A 149 16.14 -9.20 -18.47
CA GLN A 149 17.36 -9.78 -19.04
C GLN A 149 18.14 -10.51 -17.95
N ALA A 150 18.00 -11.83 -17.86
CA ALA A 150 18.86 -12.68 -17.06
C ALA A 150 20.16 -13.02 -17.84
N LYS A 151 21.11 -13.69 -17.19
CA LYS A 151 22.40 -14.06 -17.80
C LYS A 151 22.28 -14.99 -19.02
N ASP A 152 21.26 -15.83 -19.01
CA ASP A 152 21.06 -16.98 -19.93
C ASP A 152 19.74 -16.90 -20.71
N ALA A 153 18.85 -15.97 -20.37
CA ALA A 153 17.56 -15.82 -21.04
C ALA A 153 16.97 -14.41 -20.92
N LYS A 154 16.00 -14.11 -21.79
CA LYS A 154 15.07 -12.98 -21.64
C LYS A 154 13.71 -13.53 -21.24
N LEU A 155 13.17 -13.05 -20.12
CA LEU A 155 11.91 -13.54 -19.58
C LEU A 155 10.83 -12.48 -19.74
N PRO A 156 9.61 -12.83 -20.21
CA PRO A 156 8.53 -11.87 -20.41
C PRO A 156 7.93 -11.44 -19.07
N PHE A 157 7.82 -10.13 -18.87
CA PHE A 157 7.30 -9.50 -17.66
C PHE A 157 6.38 -8.33 -18.01
N HIS A 158 5.57 -7.94 -17.03
CA HIS A 158 4.71 -6.77 -17.07
C HIS A 158 5.10 -5.86 -15.93
N ALA A 159 5.34 -4.58 -16.23
CA ALA A 159 5.23 -3.55 -15.21
C ALA A 159 3.74 -3.32 -15.00
N VAL A 160 3.28 -3.29 -13.76
CA VAL A 160 1.86 -3.21 -13.43
C VAL A 160 1.59 -2.26 -12.28
N MET A 161 0.39 -1.69 -12.32
CA MET A 161 -0.23 -0.96 -11.23
C MET A 161 -1.72 -1.32 -11.16
N PRO A 162 -2.32 -1.42 -9.96
CA PRO A 162 -3.77 -1.56 -9.83
C PRO A 162 -4.50 -0.38 -10.50
N ARG A 163 -5.51 -0.68 -11.34
CA ARG A 163 -6.41 0.36 -11.90
C ARG A 163 -7.37 0.88 -10.86
N ARG A 164 -7.93 -0.04 -10.06
CA ARG A 164 -8.92 0.29 -9.03
C ARG A 164 -8.21 0.76 -7.76
N VAL A 165 -8.30 2.06 -7.51
CA VAL A 165 -7.95 2.69 -6.23
C VAL A 165 -9.27 2.98 -5.52
N ILE A 166 -9.59 2.19 -4.49
CA ILE A 166 -10.90 2.17 -3.84
C ILE A 166 -10.74 2.68 -2.41
N GLU A 167 -11.74 3.40 -1.89
CA GLU A 167 -11.89 3.65 -0.47
C GLU A 167 -12.66 2.48 0.13
N ALA A 168 -11.95 1.42 0.52
CA ALA A 168 -12.57 0.14 0.89
C ALA A 168 -12.58 -0.11 2.39
N VAL A 169 -11.86 0.67 3.20
CA VAL A 169 -11.86 0.55 4.66
C VAL A 169 -13.28 0.70 5.21
N ASP A 170 -13.73 -0.24 6.04
CA ASP A 170 -14.99 -0.13 6.79
C ASP A 170 -14.73 0.64 8.10
N PRO A 171 -15.11 1.93 8.18
CA PRO A 171 -14.85 2.75 9.35
C PRO A 171 -15.68 2.32 10.57
N ARG A 172 -16.72 1.51 10.39
CA ARG A 172 -17.51 0.98 11.51
C ARG A 172 -16.79 -0.15 12.24
N ARG A 173 -15.86 -0.82 11.54
CA ARG A 173 -15.09 -1.96 12.05
C ARG A 173 -13.60 -1.67 12.18
N THR A 174 -13.18 -0.48 11.79
CA THR A 174 -11.78 -0.05 11.79
C THR A 174 -11.64 1.21 12.61
N LYS A 175 -10.76 1.20 13.61
CA LYS A 175 -10.39 2.42 14.32
C LYS A 175 -9.57 3.32 13.39
N VAL A 176 -10.01 4.57 13.22
CA VAL A 176 -9.35 5.54 12.34
C VAL A 176 -8.74 6.65 13.19
N VAL A 177 -7.47 6.95 12.95
CA VAL A 177 -6.77 8.09 13.56
C VAL A 177 -6.31 9.01 12.46
N ILE A 178 -6.74 10.27 12.50
CA ILE A 178 -6.31 11.32 11.58
C ILE A 178 -5.48 12.32 12.37
N LYS A 179 -4.29 12.65 11.85
CA LYS A 179 -3.41 13.65 12.46
C LYS A 179 -2.63 14.42 11.42
N ASP A 180 -2.32 15.67 11.75
CA ASP A 180 -1.38 16.47 10.97
C ASP A 180 0.06 16.15 11.40
N THR A 181 0.94 16.00 10.42
CA THR A 181 2.38 15.75 10.63
C THR A 181 3.10 17.07 10.92
N SER A 182 4.29 16.98 11.51
CA SER A 182 5.18 18.14 11.73
C SER A 182 5.55 18.88 10.44
N TYR A 183 5.37 18.26 9.28
CA TYR A 183 5.63 18.81 7.96
C TYR A 183 4.39 19.42 7.29
N GLY A 184 3.26 19.51 8.01
CA GLY A 184 2.03 20.14 7.52
C GLY A 184 1.15 19.23 6.65
N PHE A 185 1.47 17.93 6.53
CA PHE A 185 0.63 16.97 5.80
C PHE A 185 -0.28 16.20 6.74
N ARG A 186 -1.55 16.04 6.38
CA ARG A 186 -2.51 15.20 7.11
C ARG A 186 -2.36 13.74 6.74
N VAL A 187 -2.35 12.85 7.73
CA VAL A 187 -2.23 11.40 7.54
C VAL A 187 -3.35 10.63 8.23
N VAL A 188 -3.80 9.56 7.58
CA VAL A 188 -4.72 8.55 8.14
C VAL A 188 -3.89 7.39 8.70
N LYS A 189 -4.28 6.87 9.86
CA LYS A 189 -3.66 5.72 10.53
C LYS A 189 -4.71 4.76 11.04
N PHE A 190 -4.36 3.48 11.02
CA PHE A 190 -5.19 2.36 11.46
C PHE A 190 -4.45 1.59 12.56
N PRO A 191 -4.52 2.06 13.82
CA PRO A 191 -3.67 1.53 14.91
C PRO A 191 -3.97 0.08 15.27
N ASP A 192 -5.17 -0.41 14.97
CA ASP A 192 -5.63 -1.75 15.34
C ASP A 192 -5.74 -2.68 14.12
N GLY A 193 -5.29 -2.22 12.95
CA GLY A 193 -5.46 -2.91 11.67
C GLY A 193 -6.62 -2.35 10.87
N VAL A 194 -6.86 -2.94 9.70
CA VAL A 194 -7.85 -2.51 8.70
C VAL A 194 -8.82 -3.66 8.45
N VAL A 195 -10.11 -3.35 8.43
CA VAL A 195 -11.16 -4.23 7.93
C VAL A 195 -11.75 -3.57 6.69
N PHE A 196 -11.85 -4.33 5.60
CA PHE A 196 -12.47 -3.83 4.37
C PHE A 196 -13.98 -4.11 4.33
N ASN A 197 -14.74 -3.21 3.72
CA ASN A 197 -16.16 -3.36 3.46
C ASN A 197 -16.38 -4.33 2.30
N GLY A 198 -16.90 -5.51 2.60
CA GLY A 198 -17.12 -6.56 1.61
C GLY A 198 -18.15 -6.22 0.53
N ASN A 199 -19.07 -5.27 0.80
CA ASN A 199 -20.05 -4.83 -0.19
C ASN A 199 -19.39 -3.99 -1.29
N ASP A 200 -18.45 -3.12 -0.92
CA ASP A 200 -17.73 -2.25 -1.86
C ASP A 200 -16.73 -3.04 -2.73
N LEU A 201 -16.40 -4.26 -2.31
CA LEU A 201 -15.45 -5.15 -2.96
C LEU A 201 -16.11 -6.37 -3.63
N GLN A 202 -17.44 -6.37 -3.79
CA GLN A 202 -18.12 -7.46 -4.47
C GLN A 202 -17.61 -7.60 -5.92
N GLY A 203 -17.06 -8.77 -6.26
CA GLY A 203 -16.48 -9.03 -7.59
C GLY A 203 -15.11 -8.39 -7.83
N VAL A 204 -14.47 -7.82 -6.81
CA VAL A 204 -13.12 -7.25 -6.89
C VAL A 204 -12.12 -8.24 -6.30
N ALA A 205 -11.22 -8.78 -7.09
CA ALA A 205 -10.19 -9.70 -6.60
C ALA A 205 -8.85 -8.99 -6.32
N SER A 206 -8.60 -7.84 -6.93
CA SER A 206 -7.36 -7.08 -6.89
C SER A 206 -7.63 -5.57 -6.88
N PHE A 207 -7.09 -4.85 -5.89
CA PHE A 207 -7.24 -3.39 -5.79
C PHE A 207 -6.14 -2.74 -4.93
N SER A 208 -6.05 -1.42 -4.99
CA SER A 208 -5.33 -0.60 -4.02
C SER A 208 -6.29 0.20 -3.17
N ASP A 209 -6.01 0.33 -1.88
CA ASP A 209 -6.81 1.18 -1.00
C ASP A 209 -6.21 2.59 -0.92
N ILE A 210 -7.04 3.63 -1.02
CA ILE A 210 -6.58 5.03 -1.01
C ILE A 210 -5.99 5.47 0.34
N ASP A 211 -6.40 4.86 1.45
CA ASP A 211 -5.99 5.24 2.80
C ASP A 211 -4.96 4.29 3.40
N ALA A 212 -5.21 2.98 3.28
CA ALA A 212 -4.34 1.95 3.82
C ALA A 212 -3.08 1.75 2.97
N GLY A 213 -3.19 2.03 1.66
CA GLY A 213 -2.11 1.98 0.69
C GLY A 213 -1.59 0.57 0.41
N GLY A 214 -1.02 0.40 -0.79
CA GLY A 214 -0.50 -0.88 -1.25
C GLY A 214 -1.49 -1.67 -2.09
N TRP A 215 -1.11 -2.91 -2.42
CA TRP A 215 -1.85 -3.78 -3.34
C TRP A 215 -2.42 -4.98 -2.59
N TYR A 216 -3.72 -5.20 -2.76
CA TYR A 216 -4.50 -6.19 -2.03
C TYR A 216 -5.06 -7.24 -2.97
N TRP A 217 -4.89 -8.51 -2.61
CA TRP A 217 -5.48 -9.65 -3.31
C TRP A 217 -6.52 -10.34 -2.44
N SER A 218 -7.65 -10.68 -3.04
CA SER A 218 -8.66 -11.54 -2.42
C SER A 218 -8.09 -12.91 -2.13
N LYS A 219 -8.70 -13.60 -1.15
CA LYS A 219 -8.39 -14.99 -0.83
C LYS A 219 -8.48 -15.92 -2.04
N ASP A 220 -9.48 -15.74 -2.90
CA ASP A 220 -9.68 -16.60 -4.07
C ASP A 220 -8.55 -16.43 -5.10
N LEU A 221 -8.11 -15.18 -5.33
CA LEU A 221 -6.94 -14.90 -6.17
C LEU A 221 -5.68 -15.51 -5.57
N VAL A 222 -5.48 -15.35 -4.26
CA VAL A 222 -4.37 -15.92 -3.50
C VAL A 222 -4.30 -17.44 -3.66
N ASP A 223 -5.42 -18.13 -3.42
CA ASP A 223 -5.47 -19.59 -3.47
C ASP A 223 -5.11 -20.10 -4.89
N MET A 224 -5.58 -19.38 -5.93
CA MET A 224 -5.20 -19.68 -7.31
C MET A 224 -3.70 -19.51 -7.57
N VAL A 225 -3.14 -18.33 -7.28
CA VAL A 225 -1.72 -18.06 -7.58
C VAL A 225 -0.79 -18.98 -6.78
N GLN A 226 -1.18 -19.32 -5.56
CA GLN A 226 -0.46 -20.28 -4.72
C GLN A 226 -0.46 -21.69 -5.34
N SER A 227 -1.61 -22.17 -5.83
CA SER A 227 -1.70 -23.47 -6.51
C SER A 227 -0.85 -23.56 -7.79
N ARG A 228 -0.50 -22.40 -8.38
CA ARG A 228 0.32 -22.28 -9.60
C ARG A 228 1.82 -22.15 -9.29
N GLY A 229 2.21 -22.11 -8.01
CA GLY A 229 3.60 -22.04 -7.59
C GLY A 229 4.27 -20.69 -7.89
N VAL A 230 3.49 -19.60 -7.82
CA VAL A 230 4.02 -18.23 -7.94
C VAL A 230 5.07 -17.97 -6.87
N ARG A 231 6.18 -17.33 -7.25
CA ARG A 231 7.29 -17.02 -6.35
C ARG A 231 7.53 -15.52 -6.23
N GLY A 232 8.12 -15.11 -5.11
CA GLY A 232 8.66 -13.77 -4.93
C GLY A 232 7.86 -12.85 -4.02
N CYS A 233 6.74 -13.32 -3.46
CA CYS A 233 5.89 -12.50 -2.61
C CYS A 233 5.49 -13.21 -1.31
N TYR A 234 4.98 -12.43 -0.37
CA TYR A 234 4.30 -12.96 0.80
C TYR A 234 3.03 -12.16 1.04
N LEU A 235 2.12 -12.78 1.76
CA LEU A 235 0.82 -12.22 2.09
C LEU A 235 0.85 -11.75 3.52
N GLN A 236 0.32 -10.56 3.73
CA GLN A 236 0.25 -9.92 5.03
C GLN A 236 -1.20 -9.63 5.39
N SER A 237 -1.58 -10.09 6.58
CA SER A 237 -2.83 -9.69 7.23
C SER A 237 -2.77 -8.20 7.54
N VAL A 238 -3.83 -7.49 7.19
CA VAL A 238 -4.02 -6.08 7.54
C VAL A 238 -4.96 -5.89 8.73
N ALA A 239 -5.71 -6.91 9.11
CA ALA A 239 -6.54 -6.93 10.31
C ALA A 239 -5.74 -6.99 11.63
N SER A 240 -4.40 -7.05 11.60
CA SER A 240 -3.55 -7.10 12.80
C SER A 240 -2.49 -5.99 12.84
N VAL A 241 -2.18 -5.51 14.04
CA VAL A 241 -1.01 -4.65 14.31
C VAL A 241 -0.17 -5.27 15.44
N PRO A 242 1.11 -5.63 15.19
CA PRO A 242 1.81 -5.50 13.92
C PRO A 242 1.20 -6.38 12.81
N PRO A 243 1.32 -5.98 11.54
CA PRO A 243 0.85 -6.78 10.42
C PRO A 243 1.55 -8.15 10.37
N ARG A 244 0.78 -9.24 10.33
CA ARG A 244 1.29 -10.61 10.39
C ARG A 244 1.47 -11.19 8.97
N GLU A 245 2.60 -11.84 8.70
CA GLU A 245 2.71 -12.71 7.53
C GLU A 245 1.74 -13.89 7.68
N VAL A 246 0.94 -14.18 6.64
CA VAL A 246 -0.03 -15.28 6.64
C VAL A 246 0.42 -16.44 5.76
N ALA A 247 1.13 -16.15 4.67
CA ALA A 247 1.66 -17.15 3.75
C ALA A 247 2.80 -16.55 2.92
N ARG A 248 3.65 -17.43 2.39
CA ARG A 248 4.78 -17.10 1.50
C ARG A 248 4.61 -17.84 0.18
N LEU A 249 4.88 -17.13 -0.91
CA LEU A 249 4.81 -17.59 -2.29
C LEU A 249 6.21 -17.45 -2.92
#